data_AF-A0A954H419-F1
#
_entry.id   AF-A0A954H419-F1
#
_cell.length_a   1.000
_cell.length_b   1.000
_cell.length_c   1.000
_cell.angle_alpha   90.00
_cell.angle_beta   90.00
_cell.angle_gamma   90.00
#
_symmetry.space_group_name_H-M   'P 1'
#
loop_
_entity.id
_entity.type
_entity.pdbx_description
1 polymer ?
#
loop_
_entity_poly.entity_id
_entity_poly.type
_entity_poly.pdbx_seq_one_letter_code
_entity_poly.pdbx_strand_id
1 'polypeptide(L)'
;MSHSTIEELIHRLGQICDARTVSGLPLSEWIQNPLPLSPWETWTLLGLVRHRERQQFVADVVTDCLEGDLAEIARRGYLGHPPIPGSGVVPSLIEWEYYLHGIGCCLTHRVTGEAIDVDFADDSAEWFDTNFYRDYLASLKQPVFVESRLIELHPTLDPIRLSIDWLCEQGFLRRHAERHFVRLGVPYERLNMVLSQLESASSDNSINVAVAYACNDWLRLAQLDDISEKKLINEQFELCRKSHNHKLKKRIEEDPESPLAVRALYDLSSPDLSNVMEQILKCPETLATLESIKIIHELDDPKWCPQLKELMERVTQEPFLGSHIWLKSAEFILKHDYPADIKQQIRENDSIFLGELAVLALRYFPDIAIETFQRALRSDVPANRVHAAAALAIIDQPWSRNELLKVLEESQDQNRTSECRSALAMTHDQACHEAVIEWEQKNPHEPELGEYLSMEDDYLRRCDGYIRWEMHDLHDKVLPLRNIIPGK
;
A
#
# COMPACT_ATOMS: atom_id res chain seq x y z
N MET A 1 28.93 -17.39 2.06
CA MET A 1 29.04 -15.92 2.08
C MET A 1 28.14 -15.36 3.16
N SER A 2 26.81 -15.57 3.09
CA SER A 2 25.84 -15.06 4.08
C SER A 2 26.18 -15.34 5.55
N HIS A 3 26.56 -16.58 5.91
CA HIS A 3 26.91 -16.92 7.30
C HIS A 3 28.09 -16.09 7.85
N SER A 4 29.15 -15.90 7.05
CA SER A 4 30.31 -15.08 7.47
C SER A 4 29.92 -13.61 7.65
N THR A 5 29.01 -13.10 6.83
CA THR A 5 28.52 -11.73 6.92
C THR A 5 27.64 -11.50 8.15
N ILE A 6 26.77 -12.47 8.49
CA ILE A 6 25.97 -12.41 9.72
C ILE A 6 26.87 -12.42 10.95
N GLU A 7 27.85 -13.32 11.02
CA GLU A 7 28.75 -13.41 12.17
C GLU A 7 29.56 -12.12 12.35
N GLU A 8 30.01 -11.51 11.25
CA GLU A 8 30.66 -10.20 11.28
C GLU A 8 29.71 -9.10 11.77
N LEU A 9 28.48 -9.04 11.27
CA LEU A 9 27.48 -8.07 11.74
C LEU A 9 27.19 -8.23 13.24
N ILE A 10 26.99 -9.46 13.70
CA ILE A 10 26.82 -9.79 15.14
C ILE A 10 28.05 -9.33 15.93
N HIS A 11 29.25 -9.57 15.42
CA HIS A 11 30.50 -9.17 16.07
C HIS A 11 30.58 -7.65 16.22
N ARG A 12 30.35 -6.89 15.14
CA ARG A 12 30.36 -5.42 15.18
C ARG A 12 29.33 -4.84 16.15
N LEU A 13 28.09 -5.33 16.09
CA LEU A 13 27.02 -4.89 16.99
C LEU A 13 27.29 -5.29 18.45
N GLY A 14 27.90 -6.45 18.69
CA GLY A 14 28.34 -6.88 20.02
C GLY A 14 29.42 -5.98 20.61
N GLN A 15 30.41 -5.56 19.81
CA GLN A 15 31.43 -4.61 20.25
C GLN A 15 30.83 -3.28 20.72
N ILE A 16 29.72 -2.83 20.12
CA ILE A 16 29.00 -1.62 20.54
C ILE A 16 28.35 -1.82 21.91
N CYS A 17 27.71 -2.97 22.13
CA CYS A 17 27.11 -3.30 23.42
C CYS A 17 28.15 -3.32 24.55
N ASP A 18 29.35 -3.82 24.27
CA ASP A 18 30.45 -3.89 25.23
C ASP A 18 31.10 -2.52 25.50
N ALA A 19 31.36 -1.73 24.44
CA ALA A 19 32.10 -0.47 24.55
C ALA A 19 31.27 0.67 25.17
N ARG A 20 29.93 0.63 25.03
CA ARG A 20 28.96 1.65 25.48
C ARG A 20 29.19 3.08 24.96
N THR A 21 30.25 3.33 24.20
CA THR A 21 30.58 4.60 23.56
C THR A 21 31.34 4.32 22.26
N VAL A 22 31.41 5.32 21.38
CA VAL A 22 32.15 5.23 20.11
C VAL A 22 33.67 5.14 20.34
N SER A 23 34.17 5.66 21.46
CA SER A 23 35.59 5.67 21.81
C SER A 23 36.09 4.26 22.11
N GLY A 24 36.84 3.67 21.17
CA GLY A 24 37.40 2.31 21.29
C GLY A 24 36.89 1.33 20.24
N LEU A 25 35.91 1.72 19.42
CA LEU A 25 35.47 0.93 18.28
C LEU A 25 36.45 1.07 17.10
N PRO A 26 36.67 0.01 16.31
CA PRO A 26 37.58 0.04 15.16
C PRO A 26 36.90 0.69 13.93
N LEU A 27 36.38 1.91 14.08
CA LEU A 27 35.57 2.57 13.05
C LEU A 27 36.28 2.69 11.72
N SER A 28 37.56 3.08 11.71
CA SER A 28 38.34 3.21 10.47
C SER A 28 38.46 1.88 9.73
N GLU A 29 38.53 0.75 10.45
CA GLU A 29 38.55 -0.59 9.86
C GLU A 29 37.21 -0.94 9.24
N TRP A 30 36.10 -0.64 9.91
CA TRP A 30 34.75 -0.89 9.38
C TRP A 30 34.44 -0.09 8.13
N ILE A 31 34.92 1.17 8.04
CA ILE A 31 34.74 2.00 6.85
C ILE A 31 35.58 1.47 5.67
N GLN A 32 36.78 0.95 5.95
CA GLN A 32 37.67 0.38 4.92
C GLN A 32 37.22 -1.01 4.47
N ASN A 33 36.53 -1.76 5.34
CA ASN A 33 36.02 -3.10 5.08
C ASN A 33 34.51 -3.14 5.33
N PRO A 34 33.70 -2.51 4.46
CA PRO A 34 32.25 -2.51 4.60
C PRO A 34 31.69 -3.94 4.50
N LEU A 35 30.59 -4.22 5.21
CA LEU A 35 29.84 -5.46 4.98
C LEU A 35 29.41 -5.56 3.51
N PRO A 36 29.28 -6.76 2.93
CA PRO A 36 28.74 -6.96 1.58
C PRO A 36 27.20 -6.83 1.55
N LEU A 37 26.66 -5.90 2.33
CA LEU A 37 25.25 -5.54 2.42
C LEU A 37 25.14 -4.01 2.32
N SER A 38 24.19 -3.54 1.53
CA SER A 38 23.81 -2.13 1.54
C SER A 38 23.05 -1.78 2.82
N PRO A 39 22.90 -0.48 3.15
CA PRO A 39 22.09 -0.03 4.28
C PRO A 39 20.66 -0.57 4.22
N TRP A 40 20.02 -0.49 3.05
CA TRP A 40 18.65 -0.98 2.85
C TRP A 40 18.52 -2.48 3.14
N GLU A 41 19.44 -3.30 2.65
CA GLU A 41 19.45 -4.75 2.91
C GLU A 41 19.75 -5.06 4.39
N THR A 42 20.73 -4.35 4.97
CA THR A 42 21.14 -4.57 6.38
C THR A 42 19.99 -4.26 7.32
N TRP A 43 19.42 -3.06 7.23
CA TRP A 43 18.30 -2.67 8.09
C TRP A 43 17.05 -3.51 7.83
N THR A 44 16.78 -3.94 6.59
CA THR A 44 15.65 -4.84 6.28
C THR A 44 15.82 -6.18 6.97
N LEU A 45 17.03 -6.74 6.95
CA LEU A 45 17.35 -7.97 7.67
C LEU A 45 17.16 -7.80 9.18
N LEU A 46 17.66 -6.71 9.77
CA LEU A 46 17.48 -6.45 11.20
C LEU A 46 16.00 -6.33 11.59
N GLY A 47 15.20 -5.65 10.76
CA GLY A 47 13.76 -5.52 10.97
C GLY A 47 13.01 -6.86 10.87
N LEU A 48 13.34 -7.71 9.90
CA LEU A 48 12.76 -9.06 9.79
C LEU A 48 13.13 -9.96 10.97
N VAL A 49 14.37 -9.85 11.48
CA VAL A 49 14.80 -10.55 12.70
C VAL A 49 13.96 -10.14 13.90
N ARG A 50 13.71 -8.84 14.08
CA ARG A 50 12.80 -8.32 15.12
C ARG A 50 11.36 -8.76 14.89
N HIS A 51 10.89 -8.76 13.65
CA HIS A 51 9.52 -9.11 13.31
C HIS A 51 9.22 -10.60 13.53
N ARG A 52 10.22 -11.48 13.48
CA ARG A 52 10.04 -12.91 13.77
C ARG A 52 9.50 -13.18 15.18
N GLU A 53 9.95 -12.41 16.18
CA GLU A 53 9.40 -12.50 17.55
C GLU A 53 7.92 -12.08 17.59
N ARG A 54 7.55 -11.08 16.79
CA ARG A 54 6.17 -10.60 16.70
C ARG A 54 5.27 -11.62 16.01
N GLN A 55 5.77 -12.31 14.98
CA GLN A 55 5.03 -13.43 14.39
C GLN A 55 4.85 -14.59 15.37
N GLN A 56 5.86 -14.84 16.20
CA GLN A 56 5.75 -15.85 17.27
C GLN A 56 4.69 -15.45 18.29
N PHE A 57 4.64 -14.18 18.68
CA PHE A 57 3.60 -13.67 19.58
C PHE A 57 2.19 -13.90 19.03
N VAL A 58 1.96 -13.67 17.73
CA VAL A 58 0.65 -13.97 17.10
C VAL A 58 0.34 -15.47 17.15
N ALA A 59 1.32 -16.33 16.84
CA ALA A 59 1.15 -17.78 16.95
C ALA A 59 0.77 -18.20 18.37
N ASP A 60 1.50 -17.69 19.37
CA ASP A 60 1.26 -18.00 20.79
C ASP A 60 -0.14 -17.52 21.24
N VAL A 61 -0.61 -16.36 20.75
CA VAL A 61 -1.98 -15.89 21.01
C VAL A 61 -3.01 -16.85 20.41
N VAL A 62 -2.82 -17.29 19.17
CA VAL A 62 -3.75 -18.22 18.52
C VAL A 62 -3.80 -19.56 19.27
N THR A 63 -2.66 -20.11 19.67
CA THR A 63 -2.62 -21.41 20.37
C THR A 63 -3.10 -21.31 21.80
N ASP A 64 -2.63 -20.31 22.55
CA ASP A 64 -2.75 -20.28 24.01
C ASP A 64 -3.97 -19.48 24.46
N CYS A 65 -4.42 -18.49 23.69
CA CYS A 65 -5.55 -17.62 24.04
C CYS A 65 -6.81 -17.92 23.25
N LEU A 66 -6.69 -18.35 21.99
CA LEU A 66 -7.83 -18.63 21.11
C LEU A 66 -8.13 -20.12 20.93
N GLU A 67 -7.31 -20.99 21.54
CA GLU A 67 -7.41 -22.46 21.46
C GLU A 67 -7.37 -22.99 20.00
N GLY A 68 -6.67 -22.27 19.12
CA GLY A 68 -6.49 -22.65 17.71
C GLY A 68 -5.36 -23.66 17.51
N ASP A 69 -5.47 -24.47 16.46
CA ASP A 69 -4.41 -25.36 15.98
C ASP A 69 -3.83 -24.80 14.68
N LEU A 70 -2.57 -24.36 14.73
CA LEU A 70 -1.90 -23.76 13.57
C LEU A 70 -1.83 -24.72 12.37
N ALA A 71 -1.71 -26.03 12.60
CA ALA A 71 -1.65 -27.02 11.52
C ALA A 71 -3.03 -27.23 10.87
N GLU A 72 -4.11 -27.19 11.65
CA GLU A 72 -5.47 -27.19 11.09
C GLU A 72 -5.73 -25.93 10.27
N ILE A 73 -5.35 -24.75 10.78
CA ILE A 73 -5.50 -23.47 10.08
C ILE A 73 -4.68 -23.47 8.77
N ALA A 74 -3.40 -23.86 8.82
CA ALA A 74 -2.52 -23.93 7.66
C ALA A 74 -3.10 -24.81 6.55
N ARG A 75 -3.64 -25.98 6.91
CA ARG A 75 -4.13 -26.99 5.97
C ARG A 75 -5.53 -26.70 5.44
N ARG A 76 -6.43 -26.19 6.28
CA ARG A 76 -7.86 -26.03 5.94
C ARG A 76 -8.26 -24.59 5.67
N GLY A 77 -7.33 -23.64 5.83
CA GLY A 77 -7.63 -22.22 5.76
C GLY A 77 -8.67 -21.84 6.78
N TYR A 78 -9.66 -21.05 6.34
CA TYR A 78 -10.62 -20.45 7.26
C TYR A 78 -11.42 -21.50 8.04
N LEU A 79 -11.64 -22.69 7.45
CA LEU A 79 -12.34 -23.82 8.08
C LEU A 79 -11.51 -24.55 9.15
N GLY A 80 -10.23 -24.20 9.31
CA GLY A 80 -9.35 -24.71 10.36
C GLY A 80 -9.33 -23.85 11.62
N HIS A 81 -9.97 -22.68 11.60
CA HIS A 81 -10.03 -21.78 12.75
C HIS A 81 -10.84 -22.36 13.92
N PRO A 82 -10.51 -21.97 15.17
CA PRO A 82 -11.29 -22.35 16.34
C PRO A 82 -12.76 -21.90 16.21
N PRO A 83 -13.72 -22.60 16.85
CA PRO A 83 -15.16 -22.32 16.73
C PRO A 83 -15.60 -21.11 17.57
N ILE A 84 -14.92 -19.98 17.37
CA ILE A 84 -15.15 -18.68 18.02
C ILE A 84 -15.52 -17.64 16.94
N PRO A 85 -16.02 -16.45 17.30
CA PRO A 85 -16.22 -15.37 16.33
C PRO A 85 -14.93 -15.09 15.55
N GLY A 86 -15.05 -14.77 14.25
CA GLY A 86 -13.89 -14.47 13.40
C GLY A 86 -13.12 -13.20 13.78
N SER A 87 -13.65 -12.39 14.69
CA SER A 87 -12.95 -11.27 15.28
C SER A 87 -13.42 -11.00 16.70
N GLY A 88 -12.55 -10.39 17.51
CA GLY A 88 -12.90 -10.02 18.88
C GLY A 88 -11.69 -9.51 19.67
N VAL A 89 -11.90 -9.23 20.96
CA VAL A 89 -10.82 -8.90 21.88
C VAL A 89 -10.08 -10.18 22.27
N VAL A 90 -8.75 -10.14 22.32
CA VAL A 90 -7.93 -11.28 22.74
C VAL A 90 -8.18 -11.58 24.22
N PRO A 91 -8.54 -12.82 24.59
CA PRO A 91 -8.71 -13.19 25.99
C PRO A 91 -7.44 -12.89 26.81
N SER A 92 -7.60 -12.22 27.96
CA SER A 92 -6.51 -11.82 28.87
C SER A 92 -5.51 -10.77 28.34
N LEU A 93 -5.60 -10.35 27.09
CA LEU A 93 -4.80 -9.29 26.46
C LEU A 93 -5.74 -8.24 25.86
N ILE A 94 -6.48 -7.53 26.72
CA ILE A 94 -7.62 -6.69 26.33
C ILE A 94 -7.25 -5.47 25.48
N GLU A 95 -5.97 -5.15 25.41
CA GLU A 95 -5.38 -4.13 24.55
C GLU A 95 -5.21 -4.59 23.11
N TRP A 96 -5.39 -5.88 22.82
CA TRP A 96 -5.34 -6.47 21.47
C TRP A 96 -6.71 -6.97 21.01
N GLU A 97 -6.99 -6.76 19.72
CA GLU A 97 -8.08 -7.39 18.99
C GLU A 97 -7.51 -8.36 17.96
N TYR A 98 -8.17 -9.50 17.77
CA TYR A 98 -7.84 -10.48 16.75
C TYR A 98 -8.84 -10.42 15.59
N TYR A 99 -8.34 -10.75 14.39
CA TYR A 99 -9.13 -11.04 13.20
C TYR A 99 -8.57 -12.31 12.55
N LEU A 100 -9.37 -13.37 12.56
CA LEU A 100 -9.08 -14.64 11.90
C LEU A 100 -9.49 -14.53 10.43
N HIS A 101 -8.57 -14.88 9.53
CA HIS A 101 -8.78 -14.83 8.09
C HIS A 101 -8.03 -15.96 7.40
N GLY A 102 -8.27 -16.16 6.10
CA GLY A 102 -7.46 -17.01 5.23
C GLY A 102 -6.85 -18.24 5.92
N ILE A 103 -5.53 -18.24 6.05
CA ILE A 103 -4.76 -19.22 6.84
C ILE A 103 -4.04 -18.53 8.01
N GLY A 104 -4.55 -17.40 8.48
CA GLY A 104 -3.80 -16.47 9.31
C GLY A 104 -4.61 -15.78 10.39
N CYS A 105 -3.91 -14.94 11.14
CA CYS A 105 -4.49 -14.09 12.17
C CYS A 105 -3.79 -12.73 12.17
N CYS A 106 -4.60 -11.67 12.18
CA CYS A 106 -4.15 -10.30 12.40
C CYS A 106 -4.45 -9.88 13.84
N LEU A 107 -3.43 -9.41 14.56
CA LEU A 107 -3.59 -8.77 15.86
C LEU A 107 -3.44 -7.26 15.70
N THR A 108 -4.45 -6.51 16.15
CA THR A 108 -4.41 -5.03 16.17
C THR A 108 -4.44 -4.52 17.61
N HIS A 109 -3.45 -3.71 17.98
CA HIS A 109 -3.43 -3.06 19.28
C HIS A 109 -4.44 -1.90 19.29
N ARG A 110 -5.43 -1.96 20.18
CA ARG A 110 -6.60 -1.07 20.18
C ARG A 110 -6.29 0.42 20.44
N VAL A 111 -5.19 0.69 21.13
CA VAL A 111 -4.74 2.07 21.42
C VAL A 111 -3.80 2.62 20.34
N THR A 112 -2.69 1.90 20.06
CA THR A 112 -1.68 2.37 19.11
C THR A 112 -2.12 2.20 17.66
N GLY A 113 -2.96 1.21 17.36
CA GLY A 113 -3.33 0.81 16.01
C GLY A 113 -2.25 -0.03 15.31
N GLU A 114 -1.20 -0.44 16.03
CA GLU A 114 -0.19 -1.37 15.52
C GLU A 114 -0.87 -2.68 15.12
N ALA A 115 -0.60 -3.16 13.91
CA ALA A 115 -1.19 -4.37 13.35
C ALA A 115 -0.09 -5.37 12.96
N ILE A 116 -0.18 -6.59 13.49
CA ILE A 116 0.73 -7.70 13.18
C ILE A 116 -0.09 -8.78 12.52
N ASP A 117 0.11 -8.97 11.21
CA ASP A 117 -0.61 -9.97 10.43
C ASP A 117 0.30 -11.13 10.03
N VAL A 118 -0.19 -12.35 10.23
CA VAL A 118 0.58 -13.59 10.09
C VAL A 118 -0.25 -14.66 9.42
N ASP A 119 0.28 -15.18 8.32
CA ASP A 119 -0.20 -16.39 7.66
C ASP A 119 0.60 -17.61 8.15
N PHE A 120 -0.08 -18.65 8.62
CA PHE A 120 0.55 -19.87 9.14
C PHE A 120 0.86 -20.87 8.01
N ALA A 121 1.92 -20.63 7.23
CA ALA A 121 2.37 -21.59 6.22
C ALA A 121 3.22 -22.72 6.83
N ASP A 122 3.11 -23.92 6.24
CA ASP A 122 3.80 -25.13 6.71
C ASP A 122 3.63 -25.34 8.23
N ASP A 123 2.41 -25.15 8.73
CA ASP A 123 2.05 -25.30 10.14
C ASP A 123 2.84 -24.39 11.11
N SER A 124 3.40 -23.27 10.61
CA SER A 124 4.30 -22.40 11.38
C SER A 124 4.10 -20.90 11.12
N ALA A 125 4.55 -20.07 12.05
CA ALA A 125 4.63 -18.61 11.90
C ALA A 125 6.02 -18.13 11.47
N GLU A 126 6.84 -18.98 10.84
CA GLU A 126 8.20 -18.59 10.40
C GLU A 126 8.22 -17.80 9.08
N TRP A 127 7.11 -17.82 8.35
CA TRP A 127 7.01 -17.30 7.01
C TRP A 127 6.48 -15.86 7.05
N PHE A 128 7.26 -14.94 6.49
CA PHE A 128 6.90 -13.54 6.28
C PHE A 128 6.14 -13.40 4.97
N ASP A 129 4.92 -12.90 5.02
CA ASP A 129 4.30 -12.22 3.88
C ASP A 129 4.88 -10.80 3.78
N THR A 130 5.42 -10.47 2.60
CA THR A 130 6.07 -9.17 2.40
C THR A 130 5.11 -7.98 2.43
N ASN A 131 3.84 -8.19 2.07
CA ASN A 131 2.81 -7.16 2.17
C ASN A 131 2.42 -6.96 3.64
N PHE A 132 2.24 -8.04 4.42
CA PHE A 132 1.92 -7.92 5.84
C PHE A 132 3.03 -7.23 6.62
N TYR A 133 4.30 -7.51 6.29
CA TYR A 133 5.42 -6.81 6.93
C TYR A 133 5.45 -5.32 6.58
N ARG A 134 5.15 -4.96 5.33
CA ARG A 134 5.00 -3.55 4.91
C ARG A 134 3.86 -2.88 5.66
N ASP A 135 2.70 -3.53 5.76
CA ASP A 135 1.50 -3.00 6.41
C ASP A 135 1.71 -2.85 7.92
N TYR A 136 2.46 -3.78 8.54
CA TYR A 136 2.96 -3.63 9.91
C TYR A 136 3.78 -2.35 10.06
N LEU A 137 4.79 -2.11 9.22
CA LEU A 137 5.59 -0.88 9.29
C LEU A 137 4.73 0.39 9.12
N ALA A 138 3.75 0.35 8.21
CA ALA A 138 2.82 1.46 8.00
C ALA A 138 1.89 1.72 9.19
N SER A 139 1.58 0.69 9.99
CA SER A 139 0.72 0.80 11.18
C SER A 139 1.41 1.46 12.39
N LEU A 140 2.74 1.56 12.39
CA LEU A 140 3.51 2.06 13.53
C LEU A 140 3.40 3.57 13.67
N LYS A 141 2.69 4.03 14.71
CA LYS A 141 2.65 5.45 15.09
C LYS A 141 3.91 5.92 15.82
N GLN A 142 4.59 5.00 16.51
CA GLN A 142 5.82 5.25 17.27
C GLN A 142 6.80 4.11 17.00
N PRO A 143 7.42 4.07 15.82
CA PRO A 143 8.36 3.00 15.50
C PRO A 143 9.56 3.05 16.45
N VAL A 144 10.02 1.87 16.86
CA VAL A 144 11.22 1.71 17.69
C VAL A 144 12.48 1.83 16.83
N PHE A 145 13.68 1.74 17.40
CA PHE A 145 14.92 2.17 16.75
C PHE A 145 15.17 1.55 15.36
N VAL A 146 15.01 0.23 15.22
CA VAL A 146 15.22 -0.48 13.95
C VAL A 146 14.17 -0.08 12.91
N GLU A 147 12.88 -0.16 13.27
CA GLU A 147 11.76 0.16 12.39
C GLU A 147 11.75 1.64 11.99
N SER A 148 12.12 2.55 12.91
CA SER A 148 12.24 3.98 12.63
C SER A 148 13.27 4.22 11.53
N ARG A 149 14.44 3.57 11.62
CA ARG A 149 15.47 3.73 10.59
C ARG A 149 15.08 3.09 9.27
N LEU A 150 14.34 1.98 9.30
CA LEU A 150 13.80 1.35 8.10
C LEU A 150 12.81 2.26 7.35
N ILE A 151 11.88 2.89 8.08
CA ILE A 151 10.92 3.84 7.51
C ILE A 151 11.64 5.04 6.90
N GLU A 152 12.69 5.55 7.56
CA GLU A 152 13.52 6.64 7.00
C GLU A 152 14.24 6.24 5.70
N LEU A 153 14.67 4.98 5.57
CA LEU A 153 15.35 4.47 4.37
C LEU A 153 14.39 4.11 3.23
N HIS A 154 13.12 3.85 3.56
CA HIS A 154 12.06 3.49 2.63
C HIS A 154 10.82 4.38 2.88
N PRO A 155 10.85 5.67 2.50
CA PRO A 155 9.75 6.60 2.77
C PRO A 155 8.38 6.15 2.26
N THR A 156 8.33 5.42 1.15
CA THR A 156 7.07 4.87 0.61
C THR A 156 6.82 3.40 0.96
N LEU A 157 7.72 2.77 1.73
CA LEU A 157 7.73 1.39 2.22
C LEU A 157 7.69 0.28 1.15
N ASP A 158 6.95 0.43 0.06
CA ASP A 158 6.85 -0.55 -1.03
C ASP A 158 8.22 -1.07 -1.52
N PRO A 159 9.24 -0.21 -1.72
CA PRO A 159 10.58 -0.65 -2.12
C PRO A 159 11.29 -1.62 -1.16
N ILE A 160 10.82 -1.80 0.08
CA ILE A 160 11.41 -2.77 1.02
C ILE A 160 11.41 -4.20 0.44
N ARG A 161 10.44 -4.50 -0.43
CA ARG A 161 10.35 -5.78 -1.15
C ARG A 161 11.57 -6.05 -2.03
N LEU A 162 12.20 -5.01 -2.60
CA LEU A 162 13.45 -5.16 -3.35
C LEU A 162 14.61 -5.56 -2.43
N SER A 163 14.69 -4.97 -1.23
CA SER A 163 15.68 -5.37 -0.22
C SER A 163 15.49 -6.83 0.19
N ILE A 164 14.24 -7.28 0.38
CA ILE A 164 13.89 -8.68 0.66
C ILE A 164 14.32 -9.60 -0.50
N ASP A 165 14.03 -9.21 -1.74
CA ASP A 165 14.41 -9.99 -2.92
C ASP A 165 15.93 -10.15 -3.02
N TRP A 166 16.69 -9.08 -2.78
CA TRP A 166 18.15 -9.15 -2.79
C TRP A 166 18.73 -9.94 -1.62
N LEU A 167 18.12 -9.88 -0.44
CA LEU A 167 18.48 -10.74 0.69
C LEU A 167 18.20 -12.23 0.38
N CYS A 168 17.17 -12.54 -0.42
CA CYS A 168 16.94 -13.90 -0.93
C CYS A 168 18.06 -14.31 -1.90
N GLU A 169 18.41 -13.46 -2.87
CA GLU A 169 19.48 -13.72 -3.84
C GLU A 169 20.84 -13.97 -3.17
N GLN A 170 21.10 -13.30 -2.04
CA GLN A 170 22.32 -13.44 -1.25
C GLN A 170 22.27 -14.59 -0.24
N GLY A 171 21.11 -15.26 -0.10
CA GLY A 171 20.92 -16.41 0.79
C GLY A 171 20.80 -16.06 2.28
N PHE A 172 20.44 -14.81 2.61
CA PHE A 172 20.02 -14.42 3.96
C PHE A 172 18.57 -14.78 4.24
N LEU A 173 17.74 -14.82 3.19
CA LEU A 173 16.35 -15.25 3.24
C LEU A 173 16.13 -16.45 2.31
N ARG A 174 15.08 -17.23 2.58
CA ARG A 174 14.62 -18.35 1.75
C ARG A 174 13.18 -18.11 1.31
N ARG A 175 12.90 -18.28 0.01
CA ARG A 175 11.54 -18.22 -0.52
C ARG A 175 10.79 -19.51 -0.26
N HIS A 176 9.49 -19.40 -0.02
CA HIS A 176 8.58 -20.54 -0.04
C HIS A 176 8.44 -21.07 -1.47
N ALA A 177 8.19 -22.37 -1.63
CA ALA A 177 8.13 -23.00 -2.95
C ALA A 177 6.88 -22.60 -3.75
N GLU A 178 5.74 -22.46 -3.05
CA GLU A 178 4.42 -22.30 -3.68
C GLU A 178 3.75 -20.95 -3.38
N ARG A 179 4.37 -20.14 -2.51
CA ARG A 179 3.77 -18.91 -1.99
C ARG A 179 4.80 -17.79 -2.05
N HIS A 180 4.34 -16.55 -2.00
CA HIS A 180 5.19 -15.37 -2.04
C HIS A 180 5.85 -15.05 -0.68
N PHE A 181 5.93 -16.04 0.21
CA PHE A 181 6.48 -15.89 1.54
C PHE A 181 8.00 -16.08 1.55
N VAL A 182 8.64 -15.49 2.55
CA VAL A 182 10.07 -15.65 2.81
C VAL A 182 10.31 -16.02 4.27
N ARG A 183 11.45 -16.60 4.61
CA ARG A 183 11.88 -16.80 6.01
C ARG A 183 13.37 -16.57 6.18
N LEU A 184 13.83 -16.39 7.41
CA LEU A 184 15.26 -16.25 7.72
C LEU A 184 16.02 -17.51 7.28
N GLY A 185 17.01 -17.34 6.41
CA GLY A 185 17.84 -18.41 5.86
C GLY A 185 19.10 -18.70 6.68
N VAL A 186 19.32 -17.92 7.75
CA VAL A 186 20.50 -17.88 8.60
C VAL A 186 20.08 -17.94 10.08
N PRO A 187 20.92 -18.50 10.98
CA PRO A 187 20.69 -18.39 12.42
C PRO A 187 20.64 -16.92 12.85
N TYR A 188 19.66 -16.55 13.67
CA TYR A 188 19.36 -15.16 13.98
C TYR A 188 19.20 -14.89 15.49
N GLU A 189 19.23 -15.92 16.33
CA GLU A 189 18.97 -15.82 17.77
C GLU A 189 20.00 -14.92 18.46
N ARG A 190 21.28 -15.08 18.09
CA ARG A 190 22.36 -14.22 18.60
C ARG A 190 22.22 -12.78 18.12
N LEU A 191 21.82 -12.57 16.87
CA LEU A 191 21.60 -11.24 16.31
C LEU A 191 20.43 -10.56 17.03
N ASN A 192 19.33 -11.27 17.22
CA ASN A 192 18.15 -10.77 17.93
C ASN A 192 18.44 -10.40 19.39
N MET A 193 19.25 -11.21 20.09
CA MET A 193 19.72 -10.89 21.44
C MET A 193 20.51 -9.57 21.49
N VAL A 194 21.42 -9.36 20.54
CA VAL A 194 22.21 -8.12 20.44
C VAL A 194 21.31 -6.92 20.11
N LEU A 195 20.36 -7.08 19.19
CA LEU A 195 19.40 -6.02 18.84
C LEU A 195 18.55 -5.60 20.05
N SER A 196 18.11 -6.54 20.88
CA SER A 196 17.32 -6.23 22.08
C SER A 196 18.10 -5.39 23.10
N GLN A 197 19.42 -5.60 23.20
CA GLN A 197 20.30 -4.78 24.05
C GLN A 197 20.48 -3.37 23.49
N LEU A 198 20.69 -3.26 22.17
CA LEU A 198 20.84 -1.97 21.49
C LEU A 198 19.56 -1.13 21.56
N GLU A 199 18.40 -1.75 21.38
CA GLU A 199 17.09 -1.09 21.47
C GLU A 199 16.90 -0.40 22.83
N SER A 200 17.26 -1.11 23.91
CA SER A 200 17.20 -0.59 25.29
C SER A 200 18.14 0.59 25.53
N ALA A 201 19.14 0.78 24.67
CA ALA A 201 20.14 1.84 24.77
C ALA A 201 20.02 2.90 23.66
N SER A 202 19.01 2.79 22.78
CA SER A 202 18.83 3.61 21.57
C SER A 202 18.56 5.10 21.85
N SER A 203 18.21 5.46 23.08
CA SER A 203 18.10 6.86 23.51
C SER A 203 19.47 7.58 23.52
N ASP A 204 20.57 6.83 23.55
CA ASP A 204 21.93 7.39 23.47
C ASP A 204 22.34 7.60 22.00
N ASN A 205 22.50 8.87 21.62
CA ASN A 205 22.91 9.23 20.26
C ASN A 205 24.27 8.62 19.87
N SER A 206 25.19 8.42 20.81
CA SER A 206 26.50 7.83 20.51
C SER A 206 26.39 6.36 20.09
N ILE A 207 25.44 5.63 20.67
CA ILE A 207 25.13 4.24 20.28
C ILE A 207 24.52 4.22 18.89
N ASN A 208 23.58 5.12 18.60
CA ASN A 208 22.96 5.21 17.27
C ASN A 208 23.99 5.49 16.16
N VAL A 209 24.96 6.36 16.42
CA VAL A 209 26.09 6.61 15.51
C VAL A 209 26.95 5.36 15.34
N ALA A 210 27.30 4.67 16.43
CA ALA A 210 28.08 3.44 16.37
C ALA A 210 27.38 2.34 15.55
N VAL A 211 26.07 2.16 15.76
CA VAL A 211 25.26 1.18 15.00
C VAL A 211 25.21 1.54 13.53
N ALA A 212 25.11 2.83 13.19
CA ALA A 212 25.17 3.27 11.80
C ALA A 212 26.49 2.87 11.12
N TYR A 213 27.64 2.96 11.81
CA TYR A 213 28.90 2.44 11.26
C TYR A 213 28.89 0.91 11.08
N ALA A 214 28.41 0.18 12.08
CA ALA A 214 28.36 -1.29 12.01
C ALA A 214 27.46 -1.79 10.86
N CYS A 215 26.38 -1.06 10.55
CA CYS A 215 25.40 -1.39 9.52
C CYS A 215 25.69 -0.77 8.15
N ASN A 216 26.90 -0.24 7.93
CA ASN A 216 27.28 0.50 6.72
C ASN A 216 26.35 1.69 6.38
N ASP A 217 25.64 2.28 7.33
CA ASP A 217 24.63 3.32 7.11
C ASP A 217 25.28 4.69 6.82
N TRP A 218 25.94 4.76 5.67
CA TRP A 218 26.66 5.92 5.19
C TRP A 218 25.73 7.10 4.96
N LEU A 219 24.44 6.85 4.68
CA LEU A 219 23.42 7.88 4.50
C LEU A 219 23.22 8.66 5.80
N ARG A 220 23.02 7.95 6.93
CA ARG A 220 22.86 8.58 8.24
C ARG A 220 24.15 9.30 8.67
N LEU A 221 25.29 8.64 8.49
CA LEU A 221 26.59 9.20 8.89
C LEU A 221 26.97 10.44 8.05
N ALA A 222 26.64 10.47 6.76
CA ALA A 222 26.88 11.62 5.89
C ALA A 222 26.04 12.86 6.26
N GLN A 223 25.01 12.73 7.09
CA GLN A 223 24.22 13.87 7.59
C GLN A 223 24.79 14.50 8.87
N LEU A 224 25.77 13.87 9.53
CA LEU A 224 26.32 14.34 10.80
C LEU A 224 27.51 15.28 10.60
N ASP A 225 27.47 16.49 11.17
CA ASP A 225 28.50 17.52 10.93
C ASP A 225 29.82 17.25 11.66
N ASP A 226 29.77 16.67 12.86
CA ASP A 226 30.93 16.53 13.76
C ASP A 226 31.45 15.09 13.80
N ILE A 227 32.05 14.62 12.68
CA ILE A 227 32.68 13.30 12.58
C ILE A 227 34.10 13.42 12.04
N SER A 228 35.04 12.77 12.73
CA SER A 228 36.48 12.81 12.39
C SER A 228 36.78 12.25 10.99
N GLU A 229 36.09 11.21 10.56
CA GLU A 229 36.27 10.54 9.27
C GLU A 229 35.33 11.04 8.16
N LYS A 230 34.78 12.27 8.29
CA LYS A 230 33.73 12.79 7.40
C LYS A 230 34.01 12.62 5.90
N LYS A 231 35.25 12.87 5.48
CA LYS A 231 35.67 12.74 4.07
C LYS A 231 35.47 11.30 3.56
N LEU A 232 35.94 10.31 4.31
CA LEU A 232 35.86 8.91 3.93
C LEU A 232 34.41 8.40 3.95
N ILE A 233 33.60 8.87 4.91
CA ILE A 233 32.16 8.58 4.98
C ILE A 233 31.43 9.14 3.75
N ASN A 234 31.72 10.38 3.35
CA ASN A 234 31.12 10.96 2.16
C ASN A 234 31.52 10.20 0.88
N GLU A 235 32.76 9.71 0.80
CA GLU A 235 33.20 8.84 -0.29
C GLU A 235 32.41 7.53 -0.31
N GLN A 236 32.23 6.87 0.83
CA GLN A 236 31.42 5.64 0.95
C GLN A 236 29.94 5.89 0.65
N PHE A 237 29.39 7.02 1.09
CA PHE A 237 28.01 7.42 0.79
C PHE A 237 27.80 7.56 -0.71
N GLU A 238 28.68 8.28 -1.43
CA GLU A 238 28.55 8.42 -2.88
C GLU A 238 28.72 7.10 -3.62
N LEU A 239 29.64 6.24 -3.19
CA LEU A 239 29.80 4.89 -3.75
C LEU A 239 28.55 4.03 -3.53
N CYS A 240 28.01 4.03 -2.31
CA CYS A 240 26.81 3.29 -1.95
C CYS A 240 25.60 3.78 -2.75
N ARG A 241 25.40 5.10 -2.84
CA ARG A 241 24.30 5.71 -3.61
C ARG A 241 24.39 5.36 -5.09
N LYS A 242 25.58 5.46 -5.69
CA LYS A 242 25.81 5.07 -7.10
C LYS A 242 25.58 3.58 -7.34
N SER A 243 26.07 2.73 -6.44
CA SER A 243 25.90 1.28 -6.54
C SER A 243 24.42 0.89 -6.44
N HIS A 244 23.69 1.45 -5.46
CA HIS A 244 22.27 1.19 -5.30
C HIS A 244 21.45 1.69 -6.49
N ASN A 245 21.72 2.92 -6.98
CA ASN A 245 21.10 3.45 -8.19
C ASN A 245 21.35 2.55 -9.41
N HIS A 246 22.58 2.07 -9.59
CA HIS A 246 22.91 1.15 -10.68
C HIS A 246 22.14 -0.18 -10.54
N LYS A 247 22.02 -0.72 -9.32
CA LYS A 247 21.27 -1.95 -9.04
C LYS A 247 19.79 -1.79 -9.37
N LEU A 248 19.18 -0.64 -9.02
CA LEU A 248 17.79 -0.33 -9.36
C LEU A 248 17.58 -0.22 -10.88
N LYS A 249 18.48 0.45 -11.60
CA LYS A 249 18.41 0.52 -13.07
C LYS A 249 18.54 -0.85 -13.72
N LYS A 250 19.49 -1.66 -13.25
CA LYS A 250 19.65 -3.05 -13.70
C LYS A 250 18.37 -3.85 -13.45
N ARG A 251 17.71 -3.64 -12.31
CA ARG A 251 16.42 -4.30 -12.01
C ARG A 251 15.33 -3.89 -13.01
N ILE A 252 15.26 -2.62 -13.40
CA ILE A 252 14.34 -2.15 -14.45
C ILE A 252 14.70 -2.73 -15.82
N GLU A 253 15.99 -2.90 -16.13
CA GLU A 253 16.41 -3.56 -17.37
C GLU A 253 16.03 -5.05 -17.40
N GLU A 254 16.11 -5.75 -16.26
CA GLU A 254 15.76 -7.16 -16.11
C GLU A 254 14.24 -7.39 -16.01
N ASP A 255 13.52 -6.46 -15.40
CA ASP A 255 12.07 -6.46 -15.19
C ASP A 255 11.50 -5.07 -15.49
N PRO A 256 11.26 -4.74 -16.78
CA PRO A 256 10.79 -3.42 -17.20
C PRO A 256 9.42 -3.02 -16.64
N GLU A 257 8.65 -3.98 -16.13
CA GLU A 257 7.31 -3.75 -15.58
C GLU A 257 7.33 -3.43 -14.09
N SER A 258 8.51 -3.49 -13.43
CA SER A 258 8.65 -3.39 -11.98
C SER A 258 8.30 -1.99 -11.43
N PRO A 259 7.13 -1.78 -10.82
CA PRO A 259 6.79 -0.47 -10.25
C PRO A 259 7.70 -0.13 -9.05
N LEU A 260 8.12 -1.14 -8.30
CA LEU A 260 8.93 -0.99 -7.09
C LEU A 260 10.29 -0.35 -7.37
N ALA A 261 10.93 -0.70 -8.48
CA ALA A 261 12.24 -0.15 -8.82
C ALA A 261 12.15 1.32 -9.24
N VAL A 262 11.07 1.71 -9.93
CA VAL A 262 10.81 3.12 -10.27
C VAL A 262 10.55 3.93 -9.01
N ARG A 263 9.71 3.41 -8.10
CA ARG A 263 9.45 4.05 -6.81
C ARG A 263 10.71 4.19 -5.96
N ALA A 264 11.56 3.17 -5.92
CA ALA A 264 12.84 3.22 -5.21
C ALA A 264 13.80 4.30 -5.77
N LEU A 265 13.81 4.53 -7.10
CA LEU A 265 14.57 5.62 -7.70
C LEU A 265 14.05 7.00 -7.27
N TYR A 266 12.73 7.13 -7.10
CA TYR A 266 12.10 8.33 -6.58
C TYR A 266 12.48 8.58 -5.11
N ASP A 267 12.35 7.57 -4.26
CA ASP A 267 12.74 7.64 -2.84
C ASP A 267 14.22 8.01 -2.66
N LEU A 268 15.10 7.52 -3.54
CA LEU A 268 16.52 7.85 -3.55
C LEU A 268 16.83 9.28 -4.05
N SER A 269 15.84 10.01 -4.57
CA SER A 269 16.04 11.25 -5.32
C SER A 269 17.08 11.06 -6.44
N SER A 270 16.97 9.96 -7.18
CA SER A 270 17.95 9.60 -8.21
C SER A 270 17.98 10.62 -9.34
N PRO A 271 19.17 11.09 -9.78
CA PRO A 271 19.29 11.95 -10.96
C PRO A 271 18.86 11.26 -12.26
N ASP A 272 18.77 9.92 -12.27
CA ASP A 272 18.36 9.14 -13.43
C ASP A 272 16.84 8.97 -13.55
N LEU A 273 16.07 9.33 -12.51
CA LEU A 273 14.63 9.06 -12.44
C LEU A 273 13.87 9.62 -13.64
N SER A 274 14.13 10.87 -14.03
CA SER A 274 13.41 11.50 -15.15
C SER A 274 13.66 10.75 -16.46
N ASN A 275 14.91 10.38 -16.74
CA ASN A 275 15.25 9.62 -17.95
C ASN A 275 14.58 8.25 -17.97
N VAL A 276 14.51 7.58 -16.81
CA VAL A 276 13.85 6.28 -16.67
C VAL A 276 12.35 6.40 -16.90
N MET A 277 11.68 7.36 -16.26
CA MET A 277 10.24 7.58 -16.46
C MET A 277 9.93 7.94 -17.92
N GLU A 278 10.72 8.80 -18.57
CA GLU A 278 10.56 9.12 -19.99
C GLU A 278 10.64 7.89 -20.90
N GLN A 279 11.49 6.92 -20.57
CA GLN A 279 11.60 5.66 -21.31
C GLN A 279 10.38 4.77 -21.06
N ILE A 280 9.95 4.64 -19.80
CA ILE A 280 8.79 3.82 -19.42
C ILE A 280 7.50 4.33 -20.08
N LEU A 281 7.27 5.65 -20.11
CA LEU A 281 6.07 6.22 -20.73
C LEU A 281 6.00 6.00 -22.26
N LYS A 282 7.14 5.72 -22.90
CA LYS A 282 7.22 5.40 -24.34
C LYS A 282 6.98 3.91 -24.64
N CYS A 283 7.07 3.04 -23.64
CA CYS A 283 6.85 1.60 -23.76
C CYS A 283 5.36 1.24 -23.66
N PRO A 284 4.97 -0.01 -23.99
CA PRO A 284 3.62 -0.53 -23.69
C PRO A 284 3.20 -0.33 -22.22
N GLU A 285 1.90 -0.37 -21.97
CA GLU A 285 1.31 -0.11 -20.66
C GLU A 285 1.72 -1.19 -19.64
N THR A 286 2.33 -0.78 -18.54
CA THR A 286 2.77 -1.68 -17.46
C THR A 286 2.44 -1.09 -16.09
N LEU A 287 2.63 -1.86 -15.02
CA LEU A 287 2.52 -1.33 -13.66
C LEU A 287 3.56 -0.23 -13.40
N ALA A 288 4.76 -0.32 -13.98
CA ALA A 288 5.76 0.74 -13.96
C ALA A 288 5.29 2.04 -14.63
N THR A 289 4.46 1.96 -15.68
CA THR A 289 3.83 3.13 -16.31
C THR A 289 2.92 3.84 -15.31
N LEU A 290 2.04 3.09 -14.62
CA LEU A 290 1.14 3.66 -13.62
C LEU A 290 1.93 4.28 -12.46
N GLU A 291 2.98 3.61 -11.99
CA GLU A 291 3.82 4.13 -10.92
C GLU A 291 4.55 5.42 -11.31
N SER A 292 5.03 5.49 -12.55
CA SER A 292 5.61 6.73 -13.10
C SER A 292 4.60 7.88 -13.11
N ILE A 293 3.34 7.60 -13.47
CA ILE A 293 2.26 8.61 -13.43
C ILE A 293 2.00 9.07 -11.99
N LYS A 294 1.96 8.17 -11.01
CA LYS A 294 1.81 8.56 -9.58
C LYS A 294 2.93 9.49 -9.14
N ILE A 295 4.18 9.14 -9.46
CA ILE A 295 5.35 9.97 -9.16
C ILE A 295 5.24 11.34 -9.85
N ILE A 296 4.75 11.40 -11.09
CA ILE A 296 4.52 12.67 -11.80
C ILE A 296 3.47 13.53 -11.10
N HIS A 297 2.37 12.94 -10.62
CA HIS A 297 1.36 13.63 -9.80
C HIS A 297 1.94 14.17 -8.48
N GLU A 298 2.82 13.41 -7.82
CA GLU A 298 3.49 13.82 -6.59
C GLU A 298 4.52 14.93 -6.81
N LEU A 299 5.24 14.90 -7.94
CA LEU A 299 6.17 15.95 -8.34
C LEU A 299 5.47 17.23 -8.82
N ASP A 300 4.24 17.09 -9.33
CA ASP A 300 3.37 18.18 -9.79
C ASP A 300 4.04 19.14 -10.81
N ASP A 301 4.87 18.58 -11.71
CA ASP A 301 5.67 19.33 -12.68
C ASP A 301 5.00 19.31 -14.09
N PRO A 302 4.50 20.45 -14.62
CA PRO A 302 3.83 20.52 -15.91
C PRO A 302 4.69 20.09 -17.11
N LYS A 303 6.02 19.95 -16.95
CA LYS A 303 6.90 19.48 -18.03
C LYS A 303 6.51 18.09 -18.57
N TRP A 304 5.76 17.31 -17.79
CA TRP A 304 5.32 15.96 -18.15
C TRP A 304 4.05 15.92 -18.99
N CYS A 305 3.31 17.03 -19.11
CA CYS A 305 2.07 17.07 -19.88
C CYS A 305 2.20 16.60 -21.34
N PRO A 306 3.27 16.95 -22.09
CA PRO A 306 3.45 16.42 -23.45
C PRO A 306 3.54 14.89 -23.50
N GLN A 307 4.34 14.28 -22.62
CA GLN A 307 4.56 12.83 -22.57
C GLN A 307 3.29 12.10 -22.10
N LEU A 308 2.56 12.66 -21.12
CA LEU A 308 1.28 12.09 -20.69
C LEU A 308 0.21 12.20 -21.78
N LYS A 309 0.22 13.27 -22.59
CA LYS A 309 -0.68 13.39 -23.74
C LYS A 309 -0.36 12.34 -24.80
N GLU A 310 0.91 12.18 -25.16
CA GLU A 310 1.34 11.14 -26.11
C GLU A 310 0.98 9.73 -25.61
N LEU A 311 1.14 9.49 -24.31
CA LEU A 311 0.71 8.24 -23.68
C LEU A 311 -0.82 8.05 -23.81
N MET A 312 -1.62 9.06 -23.45
CA MET A 312 -3.09 8.98 -23.57
C MET A 312 -3.58 8.70 -24.99
N GLU A 313 -2.94 9.31 -26.00
CA GLU A 313 -3.31 9.11 -27.41
C GLU A 313 -3.00 7.69 -27.91
N ARG A 314 -2.05 6.99 -27.28
CA ARG A 314 -1.60 5.65 -27.67
C ARG A 314 -2.27 4.53 -26.89
N VAL A 315 -2.64 4.79 -25.63
CA VAL A 315 -3.23 3.78 -24.75
C VAL A 315 -4.62 3.41 -25.25
N THR A 316 -4.82 2.12 -25.55
CA THR A 316 -6.15 1.61 -25.87
C THR A 316 -7.01 1.63 -24.60
N GLN A 317 -8.25 2.10 -24.70
CA GLN A 317 -9.19 2.15 -23.57
C GLN A 317 -9.70 0.76 -23.09
N GLU A 318 -9.14 -0.36 -23.59
CA GLU A 318 -9.64 -1.75 -23.46
C GLU A 318 -8.58 -2.79 -23.02
N PRO A 319 -7.77 -2.51 -21.97
CA PRO A 319 -7.82 -3.33 -20.74
C PRO A 319 -7.86 -2.44 -19.48
N PHE A 320 -8.22 -3.02 -18.31
CA PHE A 320 -8.32 -2.30 -17.02
C PHE A 320 -7.17 -1.30 -16.76
N LEU A 321 -5.93 -1.73 -17.01
CA LEU A 321 -4.74 -0.91 -16.82
C LEU A 321 -4.69 0.31 -17.75
N GLY A 322 -5.05 0.14 -19.02
CA GLY A 322 -5.05 1.21 -20.01
C GLY A 322 -6.04 2.31 -19.67
N SER A 323 -7.27 1.93 -19.30
CA SER A 323 -8.30 2.89 -18.89
C SER A 323 -7.88 3.68 -17.64
N HIS A 324 -7.19 3.03 -16.69
CA HIS A 324 -6.68 3.70 -15.49
C HIS A 324 -5.52 4.66 -15.79
N ILE A 325 -4.59 4.26 -16.66
CA ILE A 325 -3.49 5.12 -17.14
C ILE A 325 -4.05 6.34 -17.86
N TRP A 326 -5.05 6.16 -18.73
CA TRP A 326 -5.70 7.25 -19.44
C TRP A 326 -6.34 8.23 -18.45
N LEU A 327 -7.11 7.73 -17.47
CA LEU A 327 -7.79 8.55 -16.48
C LEU A 327 -6.81 9.40 -15.66
N LYS A 328 -5.75 8.80 -15.14
CA LYS A 328 -4.75 9.50 -14.32
C LYS A 328 -3.94 10.50 -15.13
N SER A 329 -3.66 10.20 -16.40
CA SER A 329 -3.01 11.15 -17.31
C SER A 329 -3.94 12.33 -17.64
N ALA A 330 -5.22 12.07 -17.90
CA ALA A 330 -6.22 13.10 -18.17
C ALA A 330 -6.37 14.06 -16.99
N GLU A 331 -6.46 13.52 -15.77
CA GLU A 331 -6.55 14.31 -14.53
C GLU A 331 -5.36 15.28 -14.39
N PHE A 332 -4.14 14.82 -14.67
CA PHE A 332 -2.93 15.66 -14.62
C PHE A 332 -2.94 16.77 -15.68
N ILE A 333 -3.23 16.40 -16.93
CA ILE A 333 -3.25 17.34 -18.06
C ILE A 333 -4.29 18.45 -17.84
N LEU A 334 -5.48 18.10 -17.34
CA LEU A 334 -6.53 19.06 -17.01
C LEU A 334 -6.14 19.96 -15.83
N LYS A 335 -5.50 19.42 -14.80
CA LYS A 335 -5.02 20.20 -13.64
C LYS A 335 -4.05 21.32 -14.06
N HIS A 336 -3.26 21.10 -15.12
CA HIS A 336 -2.27 22.06 -15.61
C HIS A 336 -2.73 22.84 -16.87
N ASP A 337 -4.02 22.80 -17.21
CA ASP A 337 -4.60 23.49 -18.38
C ASP A 337 -3.86 23.19 -19.70
N TYR A 338 -3.30 21.98 -19.84
CA TYR A 338 -2.50 21.63 -21.02
C TYR A 338 -3.40 21.22 -22.20
N PRO A 339 -3.17 21.73 -23.43
CA PRO A 339 -4.10 21.52 -24.55
C PRO A 339 -4.25 20.04 -24.99
N ALA A 340 -5.43 19.47 -24.73
CA ALA A 340 -5.83 18.14 -25.18
C ALA A 340 -7.36 18.06 -25.36
N ASP A 341 -7.84 17.19 -26.26
CA ASP A 341 -9.27 17.02 -26.55
C ASP A 341 -9.96 16.06 -25.55
N ILE A 342 -9.68 16.26 -24.27
CA ILE A 342 -10.14 15.34 -23.20
C ILE A 342 -11.66 15.37 -23.06
N LYS A 343 -12.28 16.54 -23.26
CA LYS A 343 -13.73 16.69 -23.18
C LYS A 343 -14.46 15.79 -24.19
N GLN A 344 -14.01 15.78 -25.44
CA GLN A 344 -14.61 14.92 -26.46
C GLN A 344 -14.35 13.45 -26.16
N GLN A 345 -13.14 13.11 -25.74
CA GLN A 345 -12.80 11.74 -25.34
C GLN A 345 -13.67 11.24 -24.17
N ILE A 346 -14.01 12.06 -23.18
CA ILE A 346 -14.95 11.68 -22.09
C ILE A 346 -16.34 11.33 -22.65
N ARG A 347 -16.84 12.07 -23.64
CA ARG A 347 -18.15 11.80 -24.25
C ARG A 347 -18.19 10.45 -24.97
N GLU A 348 -17.10 10.10 -25.64
CA GLU A 348 -17.01 8.89 -26.47
C GLU A 348 -16.62 7.63 -25.69
N ASN A 349 -16.09 7.79 -24.47
CA ASN A 349 -15.47 6.72 -23.71
C ASN A 349 -16.48 5.97 -22.84
N ASP A 350 -16.66 4.66 -23.07
CA ASP A 350 -17.51 3.74 -22.28
C ASP A 350 -16.69 2.87 -21.28
N SER A 351 -15.62 3.44 -20.71
CA SER A 351 -14.67 2.78 -19.81
C SER A 351 -15.31 2.16 -18.55
N ILE A 352 -14.60 1.20 -17.97
CA ILE A 352 -14.86 0.67 -16.62
C ILE A 352 -14.66 1.69 -15.49
N PHE A 353 -14.24 2.92 -15.80
CA PHE A 353 -14.06 4.06 -14.88
C PHE A 353 -14.95 5.26 -15.23
N LEU A 354 -16.12 5.04 -15.84
CA LEU A 354 -17.11 6.07 -16.13
C LEU A 354 -17.53 6.87 -14.87
N GLY A 355 -17.56 6.24 -13.70
CA GLY A 355 -17.85 6.92 -12.43
C GLY A 355 -16.83 8.03 -12.14
N GLU A 356 -15.54 7.70 -12.22
CA GLU A 356 -14.43 8.64 -12.02
C GLU A 356 -14.41 9.72 -13.11
N LEU A 357 -14.72 9.35 -14.35
CA LEU A 357 -14.85 10.29 -15.46
C LEU A 357 -15.98 11.29 -15.23
N ALA A 358 -17.08 10.89 -14.58
CA ALA A 358 -18.18 11.80 -14.25
C ALA A 358 -17.75 12.84 -13.21
N VAL A 359 -16.98 12.44 -12.19
CA VAL A 359 -16.39 13.37 -11.21
C VAL A 359 -15.37 14.31 -11.87
N LEU A 360 -14.55 13.78 -12.77
CA LEU A 360 -13.58 14.58 -13.53
C LEU A 360 -14.29 15.59 -14.46
N ALA A 361 -15.35 15.16 -15.14
CA ALA A 361 -16.20 16.02 -15.95
C ALA A 361 -16.88 17.11 -15.12
N LEU A 362 -17.39 16.81 -13.93
CA LEU A 362 -17.95 17.82 -13.04
C LEU A 362 -16.94 18.91 -12.69
N ARG A 363 -15.68 18.53 -12.46
CA ARG A 363 -14.61 19.46 -12.09
C ARG A 363 -14.20 20.38 -13.23
N TYR A 364 -14.00 19.84 -14.44
CA TYR A 364 -13.38 20.58 -15.55
C TYR A 364 -14.33 20.91 -16.71
N PHE A 365 -15.39 20.13 -16.89
CA PHE A 365 -16.37 20.27 -17.97
C PHE A 365 -17.82 20.16 -17.45
N PRO A 366 -18.29 21.10 -16.61
CA PRO A 366 -19.61 20.99 -15.96
C PRO A 366 -20.78 20.85 -16.95
N ASP A 367 -20.62 21.27 -18.20
CA ASP A 367 -21.66 21.19 -19.23
C ASP A 367 -21.92 19.76 -19.74
N ILE A 368 -20.99 18.81 -19.54
CA ILE A 368 -21.19 17.38 -19.88
C ILE A 368 -21.33 16.47 -18.66
N ALA A 369 -21.17 17.02 -17.45
CA ALA A 369 -21.11 16.22 -16.22
C ALA A 369 -22.39 15.39 -15.97
N ILE A 370 -23.58 15.97 -16.18
CA ILE A 370 -24.86 15.26 -16.01
C ILE A 370 -24.94 14.05 -16.95
N GLU A 371 -24.59 14.24 -18.23
CA GLU A 371 -24.61 13.17 -19.23
C GLU A 371 -23.68 12.02 -18.82
N THR A 372 -22.47 12.35 -18.34
CA THR A 372 -21.51 11.35 -17.88
C THR A 372 -22.00 10.62 -16.62
N PHE A 373 -22.57 11.32 -15.63
CA PHE A 373 -23.17 10.69 -14.45
C PHE A 373 -24.33 9.76 -14.83
N GLN A 374 -25.19 10.17 -15.76
CA GLN A 374 -26.31 9.36 -16.22
C GLN A 374 -25.84 8.05 -16.85
N ARG A 375 -24.78 8.10 -17.65
CA ARG A 375 -24.13 6.92 -18.24
C ARG A 375 -23.52 6.02 -17.16
N ALA A 376 -22.77 6.59 -16.22
CA ALA A 376 -22.13 5.83 -15.14
C ALA A 376 -23.15 5.09 -14.24
N LEU A 377 -24.23 5.77 -13.84
CA LEU A 377 -25.31 5.19 -13.03
C LEU A 377 -26.06 4.04 -13.73
N ARG A 378 -26.02 3.99 -15.07
CA ARG A 378 -26.67 2.96 -15.90
C ARG A 378 -25.68 1.93 -16.45
N SER A 379 -24.41 2.00 -16.05
CA SER A 379 -23.38 1.08 -16.50
C SER A 379 -23.66 -0.35 -16.03
N ASP A 380 -23.38 -1.33 -16.87
CA ASP A 380 -23.42 -2.75 -16.49
C ASP A 380 -22.25 -3.11 -15.53
N VAL A 381 -21.25 -2.23 -15.39
CA VAL A 381 -20.13 -2.38 -14.44
C VAL A 381 -20.54 -1.82 -13.07
N PRO A 382 -20.64 -2.64 -12.00
CA PRO A 382 -21.08 -2.17 -10.69
C PRO A 382 -20.20 -1.05 -10.11
N ALA A 383 -18.88 -1.12 -10.31
CA ALA A 383 -17.95 -0.10 -9.81
C ALA A 383 -18.29 1.32 -10.31
N ASN A 384 -18.69 1.45 -11.58
CA ASN A 384 -19.13 2.73 -12.15
C ASN A 384 -20.37 3.28 -11.43
N ARG A 385 -21.33 2.41 -11.12
CA ARG A 385 -22.56 2.79 -10.40
C ARG A 385 -22.25 3.18 -8.96
N VAL A 386 -21.42 2.39 -8.26
CA VAL A 386 -20.97 2.65 -6.88
C VAL A 386 -20.31 4.02 -6.79
N HIS A 387 -19.28 4.26 -7.61
CA HIS A 387 -18.52 5.51 -7.61
C HIS A 387 -19.40 6.73 -7.95
N ALA A 388 -20.22 6.63 -8.99
CA ALA A 388 -21.12 7.71 -9.38
C ALA A 388 -22.18 8.01 -8.31
N ALA A 389 -22.80 6.97 -7.72
CA ALA A 389 -23.82 7.14 -6.70
C ALA A 389 -23.24 7.73 -5.41
N ALA A 390 -22.09 7.24 -4.96
CA ALA A 390 -21.35 7.78 -3.82
C ALA A 390 -21.00 9.26 -4.03
N ALA A 391 -20.46 9.62 -5.20
CA ALA A 391 -20.13 11.01 -5.52
C ALA A 391 -21.36 11.94 -5.48
N LEU A 392 -22.49 11.51 -6.05
CA LEU A 392 -23.75 12.29 -6.04
C LEU A 392 -24.33 12.43 -4.63
N ALA A 393 -24.17 11.43 -3.77
CA ALA A 393 -24.55 11.48 -2.36
C ALA A 393 -23.66 12.43 -1.55
N ILE A 394 -22.36 12.54 -1.84
CA ILE A 394 -21.47 13.54 -1.22
C ILE A 394 -21.86 14.96 -1.65
N ILE A 395 -22.15 15.15 -2.94
CA ILE A 395 -22.58 16.46 -3.48
C ILE A 395 -23.88 16.90 -2.82
N ASP A 396 -24.84 16.00 -2.68
CA ASP A 396 -26.09 16.22 -1.94
C ASP A 396 -26.79 17.54 -2.30
N GLN A 397 -26.95 17.80 -3.60
CA GLN A 397 -27.67 18.94 -4.16
C GLN A 397 -28.97 18.46 -4.82
N PRO A 398 -29.96 19.35 -5.04
CA PRO A 398 -31.22 18.95 -5.69
C PRO A 398 -31.02 18.25 -7.03
N TRP A 399 -30.07 18.71 -7.85
CA TRP A 399 -29.78 18.06 -9.14
C TRP A 399 -29.18 16.67 -8.98
N SER A 400 -28.29 16.45 -7.99
CA SER A 400 -27.63 15.15 -7.80
C SER A 400 -28.61 14.11 -7.27
N ARG A 401 -29.46 14.50 -6.32
CA ARG A 401 -30.58 13.67 -5.80
C ARG A 401 -31.55 13.28 -6.92
N ASN A 402 -31.90 14.23 -7.80
CA ASN A 402 -32.79 13.97 -8.93
C ASN A 402 -32.22 12.93 -9.90
N GLU A 403 -30.90 12.95 -10.16
CA GLU A 403 -30.29 11.93 -11.04
C GLU A 403 -30.31 10.53 -10.42
N LEU A 404 -30.14 10.41 -9.10
CA LEU A 404 -30.29 9.13 -8.39
C LEU A 404 -31.74 8.64 -8.41
N LEU A 405 -32.71 9.52 -8.13
CA LEU A 405 -34.14 9.18 -8.13
C LEU A 405 -34.63 8.70 -9.51
N LYS A 406 -34.14 9.29 -10.61
CA LYS A 406 -34.48 8.82 -11.97
C LYS A 406 -34.13 7.35 -12.21
N VAL A 407 -33.05 6.84 -11.61
CA VAL A 407 -32.68 5.42 -11.76
C VAL A 407 -33.73 4.51 -11.11
N LEU A 408 -34.27 4.91 -9.96
CA LEU A 408 -35.35 4.20 -9.27
C LEU A 408 -36.67 4.27 -10.06
N GLU A 409 -36.95 5.40 -10.72
CA GLU A 409 -38.13 5.57 -11.57
C GLU A 409 -38.06 4.71 -12.84
N GLU A 410 -36.85 4.50 -13.38
CA GLU A 410 -36.62 3.79 -14.64
C GLU A 410 -36.52 2.27 -14.50
N SER A 411 -36.26 1.75 -13.30
CA SER A 411 -36.00 0.31 -13.11
C SER A 411 -36.61 -0.26 -11.84
N GLN A 412 -37.04 -1.52 -11.95
CA GLN A 412 -37.53 -2.36 -10.84
C GLN A 412 -36.51 -3.44 -10.45
N ASP A 413 -35.35 -3.47 -11.12
CA ASP A 413 -34.29 -4.45 -10.90
C ASP A 413 -33.52 -4.12 -9.60
N GLN A 414 -33.40 -5.12 -8.72
CA GLN A 414 -32.76 -4.96 -7.41
C GLN A 414 -31.29 -4.54 -7.52
N ASN A 415 -30.54 -5.16 -8.43
CA ASN A 415 -29.11 -4.91 -8.58
C ASN A 415 -28.87 -3.56 -9.22
N ARG A 416 -29.59 -3.25 -10.30
CA ARG A 416 -29.41 -2.00 -11.06
C ARG A 416 -29.75 -0.74 -10.25
N THR A 417 -30.57 -0.88 -9.20
CA THR A 417 -30.96 0.24 -8.33
C THR A 417 -30.24 0.25 -6.97
N SER A 418 -29.54 -0.82 -6.61
CA SER A 418 -28.98 -1.02 -5.26
C SER A 418 -28.06 0.11 -4.82
N GLU A 419 -27.16 0.57 -5.69
CA GLU A 419 -26.21 1.64 -5.37
C GLU A 419 -26.91 2.98 -5.19
N CYS A 420 -27.91 3.27 -6.03
CA CYS A 420 -28.69 4.51 -5.96
C CYS A 420 -29.58 4.56 -4.70
N ARG A 421 -30.19 3.44 -4.32
CA ARG A 421 -30.98 3.33 -3.08
C ARG A 421 -30.11 3.57 -1.85
N SER A 422 -28.99 2.85 -1.78
CA SER A 422 -28.00 2.98 -0.70
C SER A 422 -27.48 4.43 -0.59
N ALA A 423 -27.13 5.05 -1.72
CA ALA A 423 -26.68 6.45 -1.79
C ALA A 423 -27.77 7.45 -1.35
N LEU A 424 -29.01 7.29 -1.83
CA LEU A 424 -30.15 8.14 -1.43
C LEU A 424 -30.43 8.07 0.07
N ALA A 425 -30.35 6.87 0.65
CA ALA A 425 -30.51 6.66 2.09
C ALA A 425 -29.43 7.36 2.93
N MET A 426 -28.27 7.67 2.35
CA MET A 426 -27.17 8.40 3.01
C MET A 426 -27.21 9.92 2.80
N THR A 427 -28.15 10.43 1.99
CA THR A 427 -28.35 11.89 1.81
C THR A 427 -29.01 12.53 3.04
N HIS A 428 -28.97 13.87 3.13
CA HIS A 428 -29.67 14.60 4.21
C HIS A 428 -31.15 14.91 3.90
N ASP A 429 -31.73 14.32 2.85
CA ASP A 429 -33.08 14.62 2.40
C ASP A 429 -34.08 13.53 2.78
N GLN A 430 -35.03 13.89 3.65
CA GLN A 430 -36.08 12.97 4.11
C GLN A 430 -36.94 12.45 2.95
N ALA A 431 -37.18 13.25 1.90
CA ALA A 431 -37.97 12.82 0.75
C ALA A 431 -37.24 11.74 -0.06
N CYS A 432 -35.91 11.78 -0.10
CA CYS A 432 -35.11 10.73 -0.74
C CYS A 432 -35.22 9.41 0.05
N HIS A 433 -35.19 9.47 1.39
CA HIS A 433 -35.35 8.29 2.23
C HIS A 433 -36.73 7.66 2.06
N GLU A 434 -37.78 8.49 2.04
CA GLU A 434 -39.15 8.05 1.81
C GLU A 434 -39.32 7.39 0.43
N ALA A 435 -38.71 7.96 -0.61
CA ALA A 435 -38.74 7.39 -1.96
C ALA A 435 -38.07 6.01 -2.04
N VAL A 436 -36.95 5.80 -1.32
CA VAL A 436 -36.30 4.49 -1.25
C VAL A 436 -37.21 3.46 -0.57
N ILE A 437 -37.79 3.82 0.59
CA ILE A 437 -38.72 2.94 1.31
C ILE A 437 -39.94 2.59 0.44
N GLU A 438 -40.52 3.57 -0.25
CA GLU A 438 -41.66 3.34 -1.14
C GLU A 438 -41.29 2.42 -2.31
N TRP A 439 -40.10 2.58 -2.89
CA TRP A 439 -39.61 1.74 -3.97
C TRP A 439 -39.42 0.29 -3.49
N GLU A 440 -38.80 0.07 -2.33
CA GLU A 440 -38.54 -1.26 -1.78
C GLU A 440 -39.84 -1.99 -1.40
N GLN A 441 -40.85 -1.26 -0.92
CA GLN A 441 -42.17 -1.83 -0.66
C GLN A 441 -42.89 -2.28 -1.94
N LYS A 442 -42.70 -1.54 -3.04
CA LYS A 442 -43.27 -1.89 -4.35
C LYS A 442 -42.52 -3.01 -5.06
N ASN A 443 -41.23 -3.15 -4.76
CA ASN A 443 -40.33 -4.12 -5.39
C ASN A 443 -39.63 -4.93 -4.29
N PRO A 444 -40.32 -5.88 -3.63
CA PRO A 444 -39.72 -6.67 -2.57
C PRO A 444 -38.64 -7.62 -3.12
N HIS A 445 -37.55 -7.77 -2.37
CA HIS A 445 -36.52 -8.79 -2.58
C HIS A 445 -36.65 -9.87 -1.51
N GLU A 446 -36.66 -11.15 -1.91
CA GLU A 446 -36.59 -12.28 -0.98
C GLU A 446 -35.12 -12.71 -0.84
N PRO A 447 -34.47 -12.47 0.32
CA PRO A 447 -33.07 -12.81 0.49
C PRO A 447 -32.83 -14.32 0.40
N GLU A 448 -31.73 -14.73 -0.21
CA GLU A 448 -31.37 -16.15 -0.27
C GLU A 448 -31.10 -16.72 1.13
N LEU A 449 -31.64 -17.92 1.41
CA LEU A 449 -31.43 -18.61 2.68
C LEU A 449 -30.40 -19.73 2.51
N GLY A 450 -29.38 -19.77 3.37
CA GLY A 450 -28.37 -20.82 3.37
C GLY A 450 -26.98 -20.34 3.80
N GLU A 451 -26.05 -21.28 3.89
CA GLU A 451 -24.63 -21.01 4.16
C GLU A 451 -23.90 -20.45 2.91
N TYR A 452 -24.42 -20.74 1.72
CA TYR A 452 -23.89 -20.27 0.44
C TYR A 452 -24.91 -19.34 -0.21
N LEU A 453 -24.49 -18.10 -0.47
CA LEU A 453 -25.26 -17.10 -1.19
C LEU A 453 -24.71 -16.96 -2.61
N SER A 454 -25.57 -16.61 -3.56
CA SER A 454 -25.12 -16.11 -4.85
C SER A 454 -24.30 -14.81 -4.67
N MET A 455 -23.40 -14.54 -5.61
CA MET A 455 -22.65 -13.27 -5.62
C MET A 455 -23.58 -12.06 -5.67
N GLU A 456 -24.76 -12.23 -6.29
CA GLU A 456 -25.79 -11.21 -6.39
C GLU A 456 -26.42 -10.88 -5.04
N ASP A 457 -26.88 -11.89 -4.29
CA ASP A 457 -27.48 -11.66 -2.97
C ASP A 457 -26.44 -11.18 -1.93
N ASP A 458 -25.21 -11.70 -1.99
CA ASP A 458 -24.11 -11.18 -1.15
C ASP A 458 -23.80 -9.71 -1.46
N TYR A 459 -23.78 -9.34 -2.75
CA TYR A 459 -23.58 -7.95 -3.17
C TYR A 459 -24.70 -7.03 -2.66
N LEU A 460 -25.97 -7.41 -2.84
CA LEU A 460 -27.13 -6.64 -2.39
C LEU A 460 -27.08 -6.38 -0.87
N ARG A 461 -26.71 -7.38 -0.07
CA ARG A 461 -26.58 -7.25 1.38
C ARG A 461 -25.44 -6.32 1.82
N ARG A 462 -24.39 -6.21 0.99
CA ARG A 462 -23.19 -5.42 1.28
C ARG A 462 -23.16 -4.06 0.61
N CYS A 463 -24.13 -3.75 -0.25
CA CYS A 463 -24.14 -2.52 -1.06
C CYS A 463 -24.01 -1.25 -0.19
N ASP A 464 -24.72 -1.18 0.94
CA ASP A 464 -24.57 -0.08 1.91
C ASP A 464 -23.13 0.07 2.42
N GLY A 465 -22.45 -1.05 2.66
CA GLY A 465 -21.05 -1.08 3.07
C GLY A 465 -20.14 -0.55 1.95
N TYR A 466 -20.36 -0.99 0.71
CA TYR A 466 -19.60 -0.54 -0.45
C TYR A 466 -19.78 0.96 -0.70
N ILE A 467 -21.01 1.48 -0.68
CA ILE A 467 -21.28 2.91 -0.87
C ILE A 467 -20.67 3.74 0.25
N ARG A 468 -20.75 3.30 1.51
CA ARG A 468 -20.14 4.01 2.63
C ARG A 468 -18.61 4.06 2.51
N TRP A 469 -18.01 2.94 2.12
CA TRP A 469 -16.57 2.86 1.88
C TRP A 469 -16.15 3.79 0.74
N GLU A 470 -16.86 3.75 -0.38
CA GLU A 470 -16.59 4.61 -1.54
C GLU A 470 -16.79 6.10 -1.20
N MET A 471 -17.84 6.44 -0.45
CA MET A 471 -18.06 7.82 0.00
C MET A 471 -16.93 8.32 0.89
N HIS A 472 -16.35 7.45 1.72
CA HIS A 472 -15.20 7.79 2.56
C HIS A 472 -13.96 8.09 1.70
N ASP A 473 -13.67 7.23 0.71
CA ASP A 473 -12.54 7.42 -0.21
C ASP A 473 -12.70 8.70 -1.06
N LEU A 474 -13.92 8.97 -1.52
CA LEU A 474 -14.22 10.11 -2.39
C LEU A 474 -14.38 11.45 -1.67
N HIS A 475 -14.56 11.45 -0.36
CA HIS A 475 -15.00 12.61 0.41
C HIS A 475 -14.20 13.88 0.08
N ASP A 476 -12.87 13.82 0.22
CA ASP A 476 -12.01 14.98 0.06
C ASP A 476 -11.87 15.42 -1.40
N LYS A 477 -12.05 14.49 -2.35
CA LYS A 477 -12.00 14.77 -3.79
C LYS A 477 -13.28 15.42 -4.31
N VAL A 478 -14.44 14.99 -3.79
CA VAL A 478 -15.78 15.36 -4.31
C VAL A 478 -16.40 16.50 -3.52
N LEU A 479 -16.20 16.59 -2.21
CA LEU A 479 -16.79 17.65 -1.38
C LEU A 479 -16.51 19.08 -1.90
N PRO A 480 -15.28 19.42 -2.38
CA PRO A 480 -15.02 20.72 -2.97
C PRO A 480 -15.87 21.04 -4.22
N LEU A 481 -16.39 20.03 -4.90
CA LEU A 481 -17.20 20.16 -6.13
C LEU A 481 -18.68 20.41 -5.85
N ARG A 482 -19.12 20.30 -4.60
CA ARG A 482 -20.54 20.41 -4.19
C ARG A 482 -21.27 21.66 -4.68
N ASN A 483 -20.54 22.76 -4.87
CA ASN A 483 -21.13 24.04 -5.29
C ASN A 483 -21.20 24.21 -6.81
N ILE A 484 -20.67 23.27 -7.59
CA ILE A 484 -20.77 23.29 -9.06
C ILE A 484 -22.19 22.88 -9.45
N ILE A 485 -22.84 23.72 -10.27
CA ILE A 485 -24.14 23.41 -10.87
C ILE A 485 -23.90 23.10 -12.35
N PRO A 486 -24.00 21.83 -12.78
CA PRO A 486 -23.84 21.46 -14.19
C PRO A 486 -24.82 22.22 -15.11
N GLY A 487 -24.35 22.62 -16.28
CA GLY A 487 -25.18 23.24 -17.33
C GLY A 487 -25.63 24.68 -17.09
N LYS A 488 -25.04 25.40 -16.12
CA LYS A 488 -25.24 26.85 -15.91
C LYS A 488 -24.07 27.70 -16.34
#